data_AF-M6RL35-F1
#
_entry.id   AF-M6RL35-F1
#
_cell.length_a   1.000
_cell.length_b   1.000
_cell.length_c   1.000
_cell.angle_alpha   90.00
_cell.angle_beta   90.00
_cell.angle_gamma   90.00
#
_symmetry.space_group_name_H-M   'P 1'
#
loop_
_entity.id
_entity.type
_entity.pdbx_description
1 polymer ?
#
loop_
_entity_poly.entity_id
_entity_poly.type
_entity_poly.pdbx_seq_one_letter_code
_entity_poly.pdbx_strand_id
1 'polypeptide(L)' 'MKTVLECLVEDHLTTGNVTTRFEKAFASTFRYKQVISTNHLTSAYHLSLLALDVQAGDKVALSTFASVSALDAIFF' A
#
# COMPACT_ATOMS: atom_id res chain seq x y z
N MET A 1 11.71 15.28 -11.49
CA MET A 1 11.92 14.40 -12.67
C MET A 1 13.17 13.51 -12.60
N LYS A 2 14.21 13.88 -11.82
CA LYS A 2 15.45 13.08 -11.73
C LYS A 2 15.22 11.59 -11.41
N THR A 3 14.40 11.26 -10.41
CA THR A 3 14.16 9.86 -10.03
C THR A 3 13.38 9.05 -11.06
N VAL A 4 12.48 9.69 -11.81
CA VAL A 4 11.77 9.03 -12.93
C VAL A 4 12.75 8.72 -14.06
N LEU A 5 13.68 9.63 -14.34
CA LEU A 5 14.74 9.41 -15.32
C LEU A 5 15.73 8.32 -14.86
N GLU A 6 16.06 8.27 -13.57
CA GLU A 6 16.88 7.20 -12.98
C GLU A 6 16.24 5.83 -13.23
N CYS A 7 14.93 5.66 -12.96
CA CYS A 7 14.23 4.40 -13.26
C CYS A 7 14.26 4.04 -14.76
N LEU A 8 14.13 5.03 -15.65
CA LEU A 8 14.19 4.83 -17.10
C LEU A 8 15.59 4.42 -17.58
N VAL A 9 16.64 4.99 -16.99
CA VAL A 9 18.04 4.70 -17.36
C VAL A 9 18.50 3.34 -16.81
N GLU A 10 18.06 2.99 -15.60
CA GLU A 10 18.38 1.69 -14.96
C GLU A 10 17.52 0.53 -15.48
N ASP A 11 16.58 0.80 -16.40
CA ASP A 11 15.59 -0.15 -16.94
C ASP A 11 14.78 -0.88 -15.85
N HIS A 12 14.57 -0.19 -14.72
CA HIS A 12 13.86 -0.72 -13.55
C HIS A 12 12.53 0.01 -13.36
N LEU A 13 11.56 -0.30 -14.22
CA LEU A 13 10.26 0.39 -14.29
C LEU A 13 9.17 -0.21 -13.38
N THR A 14 9.45 -1.36 -12.76
CA THR A 14 8.54 -2.02 -11.81
C THR A 14 8.96 -1.73 -10.37
N THR A 15 8.50 -2.52 -9.40
CA THR A 15 8.90 -2.38 -8.00
C THR A 15 10.41 -2.57 -7.85
N GLY A 16 11.11 -1.55 -7.31
CA GLY A 16 12.57 -1.54 -7.28
C GLY A 16 13.20 -0.72 -6.18
N ASN A 17 14.48 -0.40 -6.37
CA ASN A 17 15.29 0.37 -5.42
C ASN A 17 14.63 1.69 -5.01
N VAL A 18 13.96 2.36 -5.95
CA VAL A 18 13.23 3.61 -5.69
C VAL A 18 12.07 3.37 -4.72
N THR A 19 11.31 2.30 -4.90
CA THR A 19 10.21 1.91 -3.99
C THR A 19 10.75 1.58 -2.60
N THR A 20 11.81 0.78 -2.51
CA THR A 20 12.44 0.44 -1.21
C THR A 20 13.00 1.67 -0.50
N ARG A 21 13.59 2.62 -1.24
CA ARG A 21 14.08 3.88 -0.68
C ARG A 21 12.92 4.73 -0.15
N PHE A 22 11.81 4.77 -0.87
CA PHE A 22 10.60 5.45 -0.43
C PHE A 22 10.05 4.83 0.86
N GLU A 23 9.90 3.50 0.91
CA GLU A 23 9.42 2.79 2.10
C GLU A 23 10.31 3.06 3.33
N LYS A 24 11.64 3.00 3.18
CA LYS A 24 12.59 3.31 4.25
C LYS A 24 12.47 4.76 4.73
N ALA A 25 12.38 5.71 3.79
CA ALA A 25 12.20 7.12 4.13
C ALA A 25 10.89 7.31 4.91
N PHE A 26 9.78 6.75 4.40
CA PHE A 26 8.46 6.82 5.04
C PHE A 26 8.48 6.20 6.45
N ALA A 27 9.07 5.01 6.59
CA ALA A 27 9.24 4.33 7.88
C ALA A 27 10.00 5.20 8.88
N SER A 28 11.09 5.85 8.44
CA SER A 28 11.88 6.75 9.29
C SER A 28 11.13 8.03 9.68
N THR A 29 10.38 8.62 8.75
CA THR A 29 9.62 9.87 8.98
C THR A 29 8.48 9.66 9.97
N PHE A 30 7.71 8.59 9.82
CA PHE A 30 6.53 8.31 10.64
C PHE A 30 6.79 7.32 11.78
N ARG A 31 8.03 6.84 11.92
CA ARG A 31 8.49 5.89 12.95
C ARG A 31 7.72 4.56 12.94
N TYR A 32 7.44 4.04 11.75
CA TYR A 32 6.87 2.70 11.58
C TYR A 32 7.98 1.64 11.46
N LYS A 33 7.74 0.45 12.01
CA LYS A 33 8.70 -0.66 11.96
C LYS A 33 8.84 -1.24 10.54
N GLN A 34 7.74 -1.35 9.82
CA GLN A 34 7.66 -1.87 8.47
C GLN A 34 6.65 -1.04 7.67
N VAL A 35 6.95 -0.83 6.39
CA VAL A 35 6.12 -0.08 5.45
C VAL A 35 6.16 -0.83 4.14
N ILE A 36 5.00 -0.95 3.50
CA ILE A 36 4.85 -1.56 2.19
C ILE A 36 4.12 -0.56 1.30
N SER A 37 4.71 -0.24 0.15
CA SER A 37 4.11 0.59 -0.87
C SER A 37 3.25 -0.26 -1.80
N THR A 38 2.11 0.28 -2.21
CA THR A 38 1.16 -0.37 -3.12
C THR A 38 0.80 0.57 -4.26
N ASN A 39 0.09 0.06 -5.27
CA ASN A 39 -0.29 0.83 -6.45
C ASN A 39 -1.44 1.83 -6.19
N HIS A 40 -2.30 1.59 -5.20
CA HIS A 40 -3.39 2.49 -4.81
C HIS A 40 -3.98 2.13 -3.45
N LEU A 41 -4.87 2.99 -2.93
CA LEU A 41 -5.44 2.84 -1.58
C LEU A 41 -6.26 1.54 -1.39
N THR A 42 -7.06 1.13 -2.38
CA THR A 42 -7.88 -0.11 -2.28
C THR A 42 -7.02 -1.36 -2.08
N SER A 43 -5.89 -1.50 -2.79
CA SER A 43 -5.02 -2.67 -2.64
C SER A 43 -4.28 -2.68 -1.30
N ALA A 44 -3.96 -1.50 -0.75
CA ALA A 44 -3.45 -1.38 0.61
C ALA A 44 -4.46 -1.89 1.66
N TYR A 45 -5.74 -1.52 1.53
CA TYR A 45 -6.79 -2.05 2.42
C TYR A 45 -6.95 -3.56 2.25
N HIS A 46 -7.02 -4.05 1.02
CA HIS A 46 -7.18 -5.47 0.75
C HIS A 46 -6.02 -6.30 1.31
N LEU A 47 -4.76 -5.86 1.13
CA LEU A 47 -3.59 -6.51 1.74
C LEU A 47 -3.63 -6.46 3.27
N SER A 48 -4.16 -5.38 3.85
CA SER A 48 -4.31 -5.27 5.30
C SER A 48 -5.33 -6.27 5.84
N LEU A 49 -6.46 -6.45 5.15
CA LEU A 49 -7.48 -7.44 5.51
C LEU A 49 -6.97 -8.86 5.36
N LEU A 50 -6.24 -9.14 4.27
CA LEU A 50 -5.59 -10.44 4.04
C LEU A 50 -4.56 -10.76 5.12
N ALA A 51 -3.76 -9.77 5.55
CA ALA A 51 -2.78 -9.95 6.63
C ALA A 51 -3.44 -10.18 8.00
N LEU A 52 -4.67 -9.73 8.19
CA LEU A 52 -5.51 -10.00 9.36
C LEU A 52 -6.30 -11.31 9.25
N ASP A 53 -6.14 -12.04 8.14
CA ASP A 53 -6.84 -13.30 7.84
C ASP A 53 -8.37 -13.16 7.87
N VAL A 54 -8.89 -12.05 7.35
CA VAL A 54 -10.34 -11.83 7.23
C VAL A 54 -10.89 -12.75 6.14
N GLN A 55 -11.95 -13.49 6.48
CA GLN A 55 -12.58 -14.48 5.62
C GLN A 55 -14.02 -14.10 5.24
N ALA A 56 -14.54 -14.77 4.23
CA ALA A 56 -15.93 -14.61 3.83
C ALA A 56 -16.88 -14.98 4.99
N GLY A 57 -17.75 -14.04 5.36
CA GLY A 57 -18.67 -14.17 6.50
C GLY A 57 -18.22 -13.42 7.75
N ASP A 58 -16.98 -12.94 7.79
CA ASP A 58 -16.50 -12.09 8.89
C ASP A 58 -17.13 -10.69 8.83
N LYS A 59 -17.31 -10.11 10.02
CA LYS A 59 -17.89 -8.78 10.17
C LYS A 59 -16.78 -7.75 10.34
N VAL A 60 -16.67 -6.85 9.36
CA VAL A 60 -15.74 -5.73 9.40
C VAL A 60 -16.51 -4.46 9.76
N ALA A 61 -16.10 -3.78 10.83
CA ALA A 61 -16.68 -2.50 11.22
C ALA A 61 -16.01 -1.35 10.43
N LEU A 62 -16.83 -0.50 9.81
CA LEU A 62 -16.37 0.69 9.09
C LEU A 62 -17.08 1.94 9.60
N SER A 63 -16.37 3.07 9.60
CA SER A 63 -16.96 4.39 9.82
C SER A 63 -17.76 4.83 8.60
N THR A 64 -18.87 5.56 8.81
CA THR A 64 -19.64 6.17 7.71
C THR A 64 -18.85 7.25 6.95
N PHE A 65 -17.76 7.75 7.54
CA PHE A 65 -16.84 8.68 6.91
C PHE A 65 -15.63 7.99 6.23
N ALA A 66 -15.56 6.66 6.26
CA ALA A 66 -14.48 5.93 5.61
C ALA A 66 -14.51 6.12 4.08
N SER A 67 -13.35 5.96 3.45
CA SER A 67 -13.25 5.97 1.99
C SER A 67 -14.01 4.79 1.38
N VAL A 68 -14.64 5.00 0.22
CA VAL A 68 -15.27 3.93 -0.57
C VAL A 68 -14.27 2.82 -0.91
N SER A 69 -12.98 3.14 -1.07
CA SER A 69 -11.93 2.14 -1.29
C SER A 69 -11.80 1.11 -0.15
N ALA A 70 -12.17 1.45 1.08
CA ALA A 70 -12.19 0.49 2.18
C ALA A 70 -13.38 -0.48 2.06
N LEU A 71 -14.50 0.01 1.56
CA LEU A 71 -15.69 -0.81 1.31
C LEU A 71 -15.45 -1.76 0.13
N ASP A 72 -14.88 -1.25 -0.95
CA ASP A 72 -14.53 -2.05 -2.13
C ASP A 72 -13.59 -3.21 -1.75
N ALA A 73 -12.60 -2.94 -0.90
CA ALA A 73 -11.64 -3.94 -0.45
C ALA A 73 -12.22 -5.07 0.42
N ILE A 74 -13.41 -4.89 1.00
CA ILE A 74 -14.10 -5.91 1.81
C ILE A 74 -15.00 -6.80 0.94
N PHE A 75 -15.61 -6.22 -0.09
CA PHE A 75 -16.56 -6.92 -0.95
C PHE A 75 -15.93 -7.64 -2.14
N PHE A 76 -14.73 -7.24 -2.55
CA PHE A 76 -13.94 -7.90 -3.60
C PHE A 76 -13.09 -9.02 -3.02
#